data_AF-A0A0Q8WSM9-F1
#
_entry.id   AF-A0A0Q8WSM9-F1
#
_cell.length_a   1.000
_cell.length_b   1.000
_cell.length_c   1.000
_cell.angle_alpha   90.00
_cell.angle_beta   90.00
_cell.angle_gamma   90.00
#
_symmetry.space_group_name_H-M   'P 1'
#
loop_
_entity.id
_entity.type
_entity.pdbx_description
1 polymer ?
#
loop_
_entity_poly.entity_id
_entity_poly.type
_entity_poly.pdbx_seq_one_letter_code
_entity_poly.pdbx_strand_id
1 'polypeptide(L)'
;MPKLPLRVFDFLLLSAAAALFGACLTSVLKTGAYGWMIPDAPYMYEPRDFFIDAALAGLGGMLVLALAERAAKVRESAPGRAAAVLAAALVSLYAAPPSPQVFGNTWAPGEAARELFLAQLHMVLPIALAVVALRWGLHRVLR
;
A
#
# COMPACT_ATOMS: atom_id res chain seq x y z
N MET A 1 -11.22 -14.40 16.66
CA MET A 1 -11.48 -13.71 15.38
C MET A 1 -11.08 -12.25 15.55
N PRO A 2 -10.43 -11.61 14.57
CA PRO A 2 -10.19 -10.17 14.65
C PRO A 2 -11.55 -9.46 14.68
N LYS A 3 -11.73 -8.58 15.66
CA LYS A 3 -12.97 -7.81 15.83
C LYS A 3 -13.13 -6.90 14.61
N LEU A 4 -14.36 -6.71 14.09
CA LEU A 4 -14.69 -5.78 13.00
C LEU A 4 -13.92 -4.43 13.04
N PRO A 5 -13.78 -3.74 14.20
CA PRO A 5 -12.99 -2.50 14.27
C PRO A 5 -11.52 -2.66 13.88
N LEU A 6 -10.88 -3.79 14.22
CA LEU A 6 -9.49 -4.06 13.81
C LEU A 6 -9.38 -4.23 12.30
N ARG A 7 -10.38 -4.88 11.67
CA ARG A 7 -10.45 -5.03 10.22
C ARG A 7 -10.64 -3.71 9.49
N VAL A 8 -11.47 -2.82 10.04
CA VAL A 8 -11.66 -1.47 9.52
C VAL A 8 -10.36 -0.67 9.65
N PHE A 9 -9.68 -0.76 10.79
CA PHE A 9 -8.37 -0.12 10.96
C PHE A 9 -7.33 -0.66 9.98
N ASP A 10 -7.23 -1.98 9.82
CA ASP A 10 -6.31 -2.61 8.87
C ASP A 10 -6.56 -2.10 7.45
N PHE A 11 -7.83 -2.02 7.03
CA PHE A 11 -8.22 -1.46 5.75
C PHE A 11 -7.78 0.00 5.60
N LEU A 12 -8.16 0.86 6.55
CA LEU A 12 -7.82 2.28 6.51
C LEU A 12 -6.30 2.52 6.51
N LEU A 13 -5.56 1.74 7.29
CA LEU A 13 -4.10 1.82 7.36
C LEU A 13 -3.45 1.43 6.03
N LEU A 14 -3.90 0.34 5.41
CA LEU A 14 -3.36 -0.12 4.12
C LEU A 14 -3.73 0.83 2.97
N SER A 15 -4.95 1.35 2.94
CA SER A 15 -5.37 2.36 1.96
C SER A 15 -4.64 3.68 2.14
N ALA A 16 -4.42 4.12 3.38
CA ALA A 16 -3.64 5.32 3.65
C ALA A 16 -2.17 5.15 3.23
N ALA A 17 -1.58 3.97 3.45
CA ALA A 17 -0.24 3.66 2.97
C ALA A 17 -0.14 3.66 1.45
N ALA A 18 -1.13 3.08 0.76
CA ALA A 18 -1.24 3.11 -0.70
C ALA A 18 -1.35 4.55 -1.22
N ALA A 19 -2.23 5.38 -0.63
CA ALA A 19 -2.36 6.79 -1.02
C ALA A 19 -1.08 7.59 -0.76
N LEU A 20 -0.45 7.40 0.41
CA LEU A 20 0.81 8.07 0.73
C LEU A 20 1.89 7.73 -0.30
N PHE A 21 2.04 6.46 -0.64
CA PHE A 21 3.02 6.03 -1.63
C PHE A 21 2.70 6.58 -3.01
N GLY A 22 1.45 6.46 -3.48
CA GLY A 22 1.03 6.96 -4.78
C GLY A 22 1.22 8.47 -4.91
N ALA A 23 0.93 9.25 -3.87
CA ALA A 23 1.10 10.70 -3.87
C ALA A 23 2.58 11.11 -3.85
N CYS A 24 3.41 10.45 -3.03
CA CYS A 24 4.85 10.67 -2.99
C CYS A 24 5.52 10.30 -4.31
N LEU A 25 5.16 9.13 -4.86
CA LEU A 25 5.67 8.65 -6.14
C LEU A 25 5.33 9.64 -7.26
N THR A 26 4.07 10.09 -7.31
CA THR A 26 3.63 11.08 -8.30
C THR A 26 4.43 12.38 -8.19
N SER A 27 4.65 12.87 -6.96
CA SER A 27 5.47 14.07 -6.73
C SER A 27 6.89 13.89 -7.25
N VAL A 28 7.54 12.77 -6.92
CA VAL A 28 8.91 12.48 -7.35
C VAL A 28 8.98 12.36 -8.88
N LEU A 29 8.04 11.66 -9.51
CA LEU A 29 8.03 11.50 -10.97
C LEU A 29 7.77 12.81 -11.72
N LYS A 30 6.93 13.70 -11.19
CA LYS A 30 6.59 14.98 -11.86
C LYS A 30 7.57 16.11 -11.54
N THR A 31 8.17 16.12 -10.35
CA THR A 31 8.94 17.29 -9.85
C THR A 31 10.39 16.96 -9.49
N GLY A 32 10.74 15.67 -9.37
CA GLY A 32 12.04 15.23 -8.86
C GLY A 32 12.20 15.36 -7.34
N ALA A 33 11.15 15.79 -6.62
CA ALA A 33 11.19 16.02 -5.18
C ALA A 33 10.07 15.27 -4.44
N TYR A 34 10.35 14.90 -3.18
CA TYR A 34 9.33 14.36 -2.28
C TYR A 34 8.28 15.43 -1.96
N GLY A 35 7.02 15.04 -2.02
CA GLY A 35 5.89 15.90 -1.76
C GLY A 35 4.59 15.11 -1.84
N TRP A 36 3.48 15.80 -1.61
CA TRP A 36 2.15 15.21 -1.80
C TRP A 36 1.56 15.76 -3.10
N MET A 37 1.52 14.94 -4.15
CA MET A 37 0.91 15.32 -5.42
C MET A 37 -0.08 14.25 -5.86
N ILE A 38 -1.33 14.65 -6.08
CA ILE A 38 -2.35 13.74 -6.63
C ILE A 38 -2.16 13.71 -8.15
N PRO A 39 -2.05 12.52 -8.77
CA PRO A 39 -1.99 12.42 -10.21
C PRO A 39 -3.31 12.91 -10.81
N ASP A 40 -3.18 13.85 -11.74
CA ASP A 40 -4.28 14.37 -12.55
C ASP A 40 -3.85 14.29 -14.02
N ALA A 41 -4.64 13.54 -14.79
CA ALA A 41 -4.50 13.39 -16.22
C ALA A 41 -5.91 13.58 -16.83
N PRO A 42 -6.24 14.81 -17.27
CA PRO A 42 -7.57 15.14 -17.76
C PRO A 42 -8.07 14.12 -18.80
N TYR A 43 -9.32 13.69 -18.67
CA TYR A 43 -9.99 12.69 -19.51
C TYR A 43 -9.50 11.23 -19.39
N MET A 44 -8.46 10.95 -18.60
CA MET A 44 -7.94 9.59 -18.38
C MET A 44 -7.89 9.17 -16.91
N TYR A 45 -7.61 10.10 -16.00
CA TYR A 45 -7.46 9.80 -14.58
C TYR A 45 -7.72 11.05 -13.75
N GLU A 46 -8.79 11.02 -12.96
CA GLU A 46 -9.18 12.11 -12.09
C GLU A 46 -8.68 11.90 -10.66
N PRO A 47 -8.61 12.99 -9.84
CA PRO A 47 -8.26 12.88 -8.44
C PRO A 47 -9.11 11.90 -7.63
N ARG A 48 -10.37 11.65 -8.03
CA ARG A 48 -11.22 10.63 -7.37
C ARG A 48 -10.72 9.21 -7.63
N ASP A 49 -10.20 8.95 -8.83
CA ASP A 49 -9.78 7.61 -9.26
C ASP A 49 -8.54 7.19 -8.46
N PHE A 50 -7.67 8.15 -8.11
CA PHE A 50 -6.58 7.99 -7.16
C PHE A 50 -7.01 7.41 -5.82
N PHE A 51 -8.06 7.97 -5.20
CA PHE A 51 -8.53 7.49 -3.90
C PHE A 51 -9.26 6.15 -4.02
N ILE A 52 -9.94 5.89 -5.14
CA ILE A 52 -10.55 4.60 -5.42
C ILE A 52 -9.47 3.53 -5.56
N ASP A 53 -8.41 3.78 -6.32
CA ASP A 53 -7.29 2.86 -6.49
C ASP A 53 -6.58 2.58 -5.16
N ALA A 54 -6.35 3.62 -4.35
CA ALA A 54 -5.78 3.45 -3.01
C ALA A 54 -6.70 2.60 -2.09
N ALA A 55 -8.02 2.77 -2.20
CA ALA A 55 -8.98 1.95 -1.48
C ALA A 55 -8.93 0.48 -1.95
N LEU A 56 -8.93 0.25 -3.28
CA LEU A 56 -8.84 -1.09 -3.87
C LEU A 56 -7.52 -1.79 -3.53
N ALA A 57 -6.40 -1.07 -3.57
CA ALA A 57 -5.09 -1.57 -3.16
C ALA A 57 -5.09 -1.98 -1.68
N GLY A 58 -5.69 -1.16 -0.81
CA GLY A 58 -5.87 -1.50 0.60
C GLY A 58 -6.75 -2.73 0.83
N LEU A 59 -7.82 -2.91 0.05
CA LEU A 59 -8.62 -4.15 0.05
C LEU A 59 -7.78 -5.36 -0.38
N GLY A 60 -6.94 -5.21 -1.40
CA GLY A 60 -6.00 -6.25 -1.84
C GLY A 60 -5.07 -6.70 -0.72
N GLY A 61 -4.43 -5.75 -0.02
CA GLY A 61 -3.61 -6.04 1.16
C GLY A 61 -4.41 -6.68 2.29
N MET A 62 -5.63 -6.21 2.54
CA MET A 62 -6.51 -6.76 3.57
C MET A 62 -6.89 -8.23 3.28
N LEU A 63 -7.12 -8.59 2.02
CA LEU A 63 -7.37 -9.97 1.62
C LEU A 63 -6.13 -10.85 1.87
N VAL A 64 -4.94 -10.38 1.47
CA VAL A 64 -3.67 -11.10 1.70
C VAL A 64 -3.44 -11.34 3.19
N LEU A 65 -3.66 -10.31 4.00
CA LEU A 65 -3.59 -10.41 5.45
C LEU A 65 -4.60 -11.42 6.01
N ALA A 66 -5.86 -11.34 5.57
CA ALA A 66 -6.91 -12.24 6.04
C ALA A 66 -6.61 -13.70 5.68
N LEU A 67 -5.98 -13.94 4.52
CA LEU A 67 -5.49 -15.25 4.10
C LEU A 67 -4.30 -15.72 4.93
N ALA A 68 -3.29 -14.85 5.16
CA ALA A 68 -2.12 -15.17 5.96
C ALA A 68 -2.50 -15.53 7.41
N GLU A 69 -3.47 -14.82 7.98
CA GLU A 69 -4.00 -15.10 9.30
C GLU A 69 -4.81 -16.41 9.38
N ARG A 70 -5.15 -17.08 8.28
CA ARG A 70 -5.78 -18.42 8.37
C ARG A 70 -4.80 -19.47 8.89
N ALA A 71 -3.50 -19.27 8.70
CA ALA A 71 -2.49 -20.18 9.20
C ALA A 71 -2.27 -20.01 10.70
N ALA A 72 -2.58 -21.04 11.49
CA ALA A 72 -2.43 -21.02 12.96
C ALA A 72 -1.01 -20.62 13.41
N LYS A 73 0.01 -21.16 12.75
CA LYS A 73 1.44 -20.84 13.00
C LYS A 73 1.77 -19.35 12.82
N VAL A 74 1.13 -18.70 11.85
CA VAL A 74 1.30 -17.26 11.59
C VAL A 74 0.65 -16.43 12.69
N ARG A 75 -0.51 -16.85 13.20
CA ARG A 75 -1.23 -16.15 14.27
C ARG A 75 -0.55 -16.25 15.63
N GLU A 76 0.09 -17.38 15.91
CA GLU A 76 0.69 -17.65 17.22
C GLU A 76 2.07 -17.01 17.39
N SER A 77 2.80 -16.80 16.29
CA SER A 77 4.13 -16.22 16.32
C SER A 77 4.12 -14.70 16.10
N ALA A 78 4.76 -13.95 16.99
CA ALA A 78 5.01 -12.52 16.79
C ALA A 78 5.70 -12.20 15.45
N PRO A 79 6.78 -12.91 15.04
CA PRO A 79 7.40 -12.68 13.73
C PRO A 79 6.49 -13.06 12.57
N GLY A 80 5.69 -14.12 12.68
CA GLY A 80 4.74 -14.51 11.64
C GLY A 80 3.68 -13.44 11.41
N ARG A 81 3.14 -12.84 12.48
CA ARG A 81 2.21 -11.71 12.38
C ARG A 81 2.85 -10.50 11.72
N ALA A 82 4.07 -10.13 12.11
CA ALA A 82 4.79 -9.02 11.50
C ALA A 82 5.02 -9.27 9.99
N ALA A 83 5.42 -10.49 9.62
CA ALA A 83 5.61 -10.88 8.22
C ALA A 83 4.30 -10.83 7.41
N ALA A 84 3.18 -11.26 7.99
CA ALA A 84 1.87 -11.18 7.34
C ALA A 84 1.44 -9.72 7.09
N VAL A 85 1.66 -8.84 8.07
CA VAL A 85 1.37 -7.40 7.93
C VAL A 85 2.30 -6.76 6.89
N LEU A 86 3.58 -7.11 6.90
CA LEU A 86 4.55 -6.64 5.92
C LEU A 86 4.14 -7.06 4.50
N ALA A 87 3.76 -8.32 4.30
CA ALA A 87 3.30 -8.82 3.01
C ALA A 87 2.05 -8.09 2.52
N ALA A 88 1.08 -7.86 3.41
CA ALA A 88 -0.13 -7.09 3.10
C ALA A 88 0.17 -5.63 2.71
N ALA A 89 1.09 -4.99 3.42
CA ALA A 89 1.55 -3.64 3.11
C ALA A 89 2.24 -3.59 1.74
N LEU A 90 3.15 -4.52 1.46
CA LEU A 90 3.85 -4.61 0.17
C LEU A 90 2.87 -4.82 -1.00
N VAL A 91 1.85 -5.65 -0.83
CA VAL A 91 0.82 -5.85 -1.87
C VAL A 91 -0.01 -4.58 -2.09
N SER A 92 -0.37 -3.87 -1.01
CA SER A 92 -1.09 -2.60 -1.12
C SER A 92 -0.25 -1.55 -1.85
N LEU A 93 1.03 -1.45 -1.50
CA LEU A 93 1.96 -0.50 -2.13
C LEU A 93 2.26 -0.87 -3.58
N TYR A 94 2.32 -2.15 -3.91
CA TYR A 94 2.50 -2.63 -5.29
C TYR A 94 1.29 -2.28 -6.18
N ALA A 95 0.08 -2.39 -5.63
CA ALA A 95 -1.16 -2.11 -6.35
C ALA A 95 -1.55 -0.62 -6.38
N ALA A 96 -0.84 0.24 -5.66
CA ALA A 96 -1.19 1.65 -5.50
C ALA A 96 -0.87 2.56 -6.71
N PRO A 97 0.24 2.37 -7.47
CA PRO A 97 0.54 3.24 -8.59
C PRO A 97 -0.53 3.14 -9.67
N PRO A 98 -1.00 4.27 -10.23
CA PRO A 98 -1.91 4.25 -11.35
C PRO A 98 -1.22 3.71 -12.61
N SER A 99 -2.03 3.42 -13.64
CA SER A 99 -1.52 2.99 -14.94
C SER A 99 -0.37 3.89 -15.43
N PRO A 100 0.71 3.34 -16.01
CA PRO A 100 1.80 4.12 -16.60
C PRO A 100 1.34 5.22 -17.58
N GLN A 101 0.20 5.00 -18.23
CA GLN A 101 -0.42 5.96 -19.16
C GLN A 101 -0.79 7.28 -18.49
N VAL A 102 -1.08 7.28 -17.18
CA VAL A 102 -1.36 8.49 -16.37
C VAL A 102 -0.13 9.39 -16.27
N PHE A 103 1.05 8.80 -16.41
CA PHE A 103 2.33 9.52 -16.43
C PHE A 103 2.83 9.79 -17.87
N GLY A 104 2.03 9.52 -18.89
CA GLY A 104 2.41 9.66 -20.30
C GLY A 104 3.39 8.59 -20.80
N ASN A 105 3.57 7.49 -20.04
CA ASN A 105 4.48 6.40 -20.41
C ASN A 105 3.75 5.22 -21.06
N THR A 106 4.36 4.64 -22.09
CA THR A 106 3.91 3.41 -22.76
C THR A 106 4.83 2.25 -22.43
N TRP A 107 5.19 2.10 -21.15
CA TRP A 107 6.09 1.05 -20.68
C TRP A 107 5.60 -0.34 -21.06
N ALA A 108 6.57 -1.22 -21.37
CA ALA A 108 6.30 -2.59 -21.72
C ALA A 108 5.78 -3.38 -20.50
N PRO A 109 5.14 -4.55 -20.72
CA PRO A 109 4.71 -5.41 -19.61
C PRO A 109 5.86 -5.72 -18.64
N GLY A 110 5.66 -5.41 -17.36
CA GLY A 110 6.66 -5.63 -16.30
C GLY A 110 7.61 -4.45 -16.03
N GLU A 111 7.77 -3.52 -16.97
CA GLU A 111 8.56 -2.29 -16.73
C GLU A 111 7.86 -1.39 -15.70
N ALA A 112 6.52 -1.31 -15.74
CA ALA A 112 5.74 -0.58 -14.75
C ALA A 112 6.03 -1.07 -13.31
N ALA A 113 6.07 -2.38 -13.09
CA ALA A 113 6.39 -2.96 -11.78
C ALA A 113 7.83 -2.63 -11.37
N ARG A 114 8.78 -2.66 -12.32
CA ARG A 114 10.18 -2.33 -12.04
C ARG A 114 10.34 -0.85 -11.67
N GLU A 115 9.79 0.06 -12.46
CA GLU A 115 10.01 1.50 -12.30
C GLU A 115 9.15 2.13 -11.20
N LEU A 116 7.90 1.68 -11.04
CA LEU A 116 6.98 2.26 -10.05
C LEU A 116 7.10 1.63 -8.68
N PHE A 117 7.62 0.40 -8.56
CA PHE A 117 7.70 -0.30 -7.28
C PHE A 117 9.13 -0.70 -6.89
N LEU A 118 9.83 -1.46 -7.73
CA LEU A 118 11.17 -1.97 -7.37
C LEU A 118 12.24 -0.87 -7.32
N ALA A 119 12.21 0.10 -8.24
CA ALA A 119 13.10 1.27 -8.18
C ALA A 119 12.78 2.17 -6.97
N GLN A 120 11.56 2.07 -6.45
CA GLN A 120 11.03 2.91 -5.38
C GLN A 120 11.11 2.22 -4.00
N LEU A 121 11.92 1.16 -3.85
CA LEU A 121 12.07 0.44 -2.58
C LEU A 121 12.49 1.36 -1.42
N HIS A 122 13.22 2.43 -1.72
CA HIS A 122 13.60 3.45 -0.75
C HIS A 122 12.40 4.22 -0.15
N MET A 123 11.26 4.29 -0.85
CA MET A 123 9.97 4.76 -0.32
C MET A 123 9.10 3.63 0.23
N VAL A 124 9.03 2.51 -0.49
CA VAL A 124 8.17 1.37 -0.14
C VAL A 124 8.54 0.78 1.22
N LEU A 125 9.84 0.56 1.49
CA LEU A 125 10.29 -0.09 2.72
C LEU A 125 9.97 0.73 3.97
N PRO A 126 10.28 2.04 4.06
CA PRO A 126 9.88 2.85 5.22
C PRO A 126 8.37 2.85 5.46
N ILE A 127 7.56 2.98 4.41
CA ILE A 127 6.09 3.00 4.53
C ILE A 127 5.58 1.64 5.03
N ALA A 128 6.07 0.54 4.45
CA ALA A 128 5.69 -0.81 4.86
C ALA A 128 6.08 -1.11 6.32
N LEU A 129 7.27 -0.68 6.76
CA LEU A 129 7.71 -0.81 8.15
C LEU A 129 6.88 0.05 9.10
N ALA A 130 6.49 1.26 8.70
CA ALA A 130 5.60 2.11 9.48
C ALA A 130 4.22 1.44 9.70
N VAL A 131 3.66 0.79 8.67
CA VAL A 131 2.42 0.00 8.78
C VAL A 131 2.58 -1.13 9.79
N VAL A 132 3.69 -1.89 9.74
CA VAL A 132 3.98 -2.96 10.70
C VAL A 132 4.06 -2.40 12.13
N ALA A 133 4.79 -1.30 12.32
CA ALA A 133 4.97 -0.65 13.63
C ALA A 133 3.64 -0.15 14.21
N LEU A 134 2.83 0.56 13.41
CA LEU A 134 1.52 1.08 13.83
C LEU A 134 0.58 -0.05 14.22
N ARG A 135 0.52 -1.11 13.43
CA ARG A 135 -0.32 -2.26 13.74
C ARG A 135 0.15 -3.02 14.97
N TRP A 136 1.45 -3.13 15.17
CA TRP A 136 2.00 -3.72 16.39
C TRP A 136 1.67 -2.88 17.63
N GLY A 137 1.77 -1.56 17.53
CA GLY A 137 1.37 -0.61 18.57
C GLY A 137 -0.11 -0.75 18.93
N LEU A 138 -1.00 -0.82 17.93
CA LEU A 138 -2.43 -1.05 18.18
C LEU A 138 -2.68 -2.38 18.91
N HIS A 139 -1.97 -3.44 18.51
CA HIS A 139 -2.09 -4.74 19.17
C HIS A 139 -1.63 -4.72 20.64
N ARG A 140 -0.69 -3.84 21.00
CA ARG A 140 -0.26 -3.64 22.39
C ARG A 140 -1.32 -2.93 23.22
N VAL A 141 -2.04 -1.97 22.65
CA VAL A 141 -3.08 -1.19 23.33
C VAL A 141 -4.39 -1.99 23.50
N LEU A 142 -4.71 -2.88 22.57
CA LEU A 142 -5.92 -3.70 22.59
C LEU A 142 -5.79 -5.03 23.38
N ARG A 143 -4.60 -5.30 23.94
CA ARG A 143 -4.34 -6.46 24.82
C ARG A 143 -4.57 -6.08 26.26
#